data_AF-A0A1H8A5Z6-F1
#
_entry.id   AF-A0A1H8A5Z6-F1
#
_cell.length_a   1.000
_cell.length_b   1.000
_cell.length_c   1.000
_cell.angle_alpha   90.00
_cell.angle_beta   90.00
_cell.angle_gamma   90.00
#
_symmetry.space_group_name_H-M   'P 1'
#
loop_
_entity.id
_entity.type
_entity.pdbx_description
1 polymer ?
#
loop_
_entity_poly.entity_id
_entity_poly.type
_entity_poly.pdbx_seq_one_letter_code
_entity_poly.pdbx_strand_id
1 'polypeptide(L)'
;MENFPENQCNKWLIVFLIYADFTTNEKLSMVERMKIMVNSMLGDIITTPINNKQTRMFVIMNNIKYTLGNKAYNTTAFFTIEAKKNGLGNRIKNCELVDNEADENGNLVLQKAEQLADILRKTNVKPDEEVFLITWDHGSAFGIFRKEIPVLNNNTVRTEIDRDLFQYPFIKMFWNRVKQKDTHGFLKNKQVATTHTTIQVGHTLIKIRNSPENEQRLKYYLESESGFVYDDKVSRIRFIGAGANADTGHSLFQQQKTAILSDGLLQNEMDVEPTAAEILTNSELDKCLELWLCGKRVGVLLMSNCWMMNLHTMYTLKDSVKCLVAPQGSIDLPGYNLKDILTEISAFAGNKLEPAELARTCVTTLDNSYSKSKAVMLDRSEPGVLKLFKVFAVDLSKTTGNKSILVQHKELLEGLIDLLIDQLKENSAVDTEMKYFLKYVRSVCFDFTGGFVMMIDIVNWIKAINSANQQFNSDLQKLTQMFTSQIAAFNQAVSKSSIVIETSSGSDIYSPNNLFTSNTKIDDFVTIKLPPTGYSFFFPIQNCKEIMHPSDYANVKANVLSDKLLEELPNWREFLKYIDPQIDSIFI
;
A
#
# COMPACT_ATOMS: atom_id res chain seq x y z
N MET A 1 11.59 -15.24 33.61
CA MET A 1 10.19 -14.97 33.18
C MET A 1 9.36 -14.88 34.44
N GLU A 2 8.51 -13.86 34.56
CA GLU A 2 7.56 -13.74 35.67
C GLU A 2 6.21 -14.34 35.22
N ASN A 3 5.55 -15.09 36.09
CA ASN A 3 4.25 -15.67 35.78
C ASN A 3 3.15 -14.60 35.95
N PHE A 4 2.68 -14.05 34.83
CA PHE A 4 1.55 -13.12 34.82
C PHE A 4 0.24 -13.86 35.12
N PRO A 5 -0.67 -13.31 35.97
CA PRO A 5 -1.92 -13.96 36.32
C PRO A 5 -2.91 -13.97 35.14
N GLU A 6 -3.40 -15.15 34.77
CA GLU A 6 -4.13 -15.44 33.53
C GLU A 6 -5.49 -14.72 33.37
N ASN A 7 -6.00 -14.08 34.43
CA ASN A 7 -7.35 -13.50 34.50
C ASN A 7 -7.42 -11.97 34.37
N GLN A 8 -6.42 -11.30 33.77
CA GLN A 8 -6.54 -9.89 33.41
C GLN A 8 -7.13 -9.72 32.00
N CYS A 9 -8.19 -8.92 31.86
CA CYS A 9 -8.71 -8.56 30.54
C CYS A 9 -7.65 -7.74 29.78
N ASN A 10 -7.22 -8.27 28.63
CA ASN A 10 -6.28 -7.61 27.73
C ASN A 10 -6.70 -6.16 27.48
N LYS A 11 -5.81 -5.22 27.80
CA LYS A 11 -5.91 -3.85 27.29
C LYS A 11 -5.38 -3.82 25.87
N TRP A 12 -5.76 -2.82 25.08
CA TRP A 12 -5.30 -2.63 23.71
C TRP A 12 -4.48 -1.36 23.57
N LEU A 13 -3.22 -1.52 23.17
CA LEU A 13 -2.38 -0.45 22.67
C LEU A 13 -2.56 -0.36 21.15
N ILE A 14 -3.30 0.64 20.69
CA ILE A 14 -3.52 0.92 19.27
C ILE A 14 -2.47 1.91 18.80
N VAL A 15 -1.74 1.57 17.74
CA VAL A 15 -0.74 2.44 17.10
C VAL A 15 -1.05 2.52 15.61
N PHE A 16 -1.32 3.73 15.13
CA PHE A 16 -1.37 4.03 13.69
C PHE A 16 0.02 4.53 13.27
N LEU A 17 0.67 3.82 12.35
CA LEU A 17 1.89 4.23 11.68
C LEU A 17 1.53 4.67 10.25
N ILE A 18 1.45 5.99 10.05
CA ILE A 18 0.99 6.62 8.82
C ILE A 18 2.16 7.34 8.17
N TYR A 19 2.46 7.02 6.91
CA TYR A 19 3.32 7.86 6.07
C TYR A 19 2.44 8.74 5.19
N ALA A 20 2.64 10.05 5.25
CA ALA A 20 1.73 11.02 4.64
C ALA A 20 2.49 12.02 3.74
N ASP A 21 3.33 11.52 2.85
CA ASP A 21 4.04 12.36 1.89
C ASP A 21 3.12 12.79 0.74
N PHE A 22 2.42 13.90 0.95
CA PHE A 22 1.64 14.58 -0.09
C PHE A 22 2.50 15.47 -1.02
N THR A 23 3.84 15.33 -0.98
CA THR A 23 4.80 16.14 -1.76
C THR A 23 5.49 15.35 -2.88
N THR A 24 5.03 14.13 -3.13
CA THR A 24 5.45 13.30 -4.27
C THR A 24 4.99 13.92 -5.60
N ASN A 25 5.75 13.68 -6.68
CA ASN A 25 5.33 14.00 -8.05
C ASN A 25 4.28 13.01 -8.60
N GLU A 26 3.49 12.39 -7.72
CA GLU A 26 2.39 11.52 -8.15
C GLU A 26 1.35 12.31 -8.92
N LYS A 27 0.59 11.61 -9.77
CA LYS A 27 -0.52 12.23 -10.51
C LYS A 27 -1.45 12.92 -9.51
N LEU A 28 -1.85 14.17 -9.78
CA LEU A 28 -2.62 14.98 -8.81
C LEU A 28 -3.86 14.27 -8.25
N SER A 29 -4.53 13.44 -9.06
CA SER A 29 -5.64 12.58 -8.64
C SER A 29 -5.28 11.60 -7.52
N MET A 30 -4.07 11.03 -7.53
CA MET A 30 -3.56 10.11 -6.53
C MET A 30 -3.22 10.83 -5.23
N VAL A 31 -2.55 11.99 -5.29
CA VAL A 31 -2.27 12.81 -4.10
C VAL A 31 -3.56 13.25 -3.41
N GLU A 32 -4.60 13.62 -4.18
CA GLU A 32 -5.92 13.90 -3.60
C GLU A 32 -6.62 12.64 -3.06
N ARG A 33 -6.55 11.47 -3.73
CA ARG A 33 -7.04 10.19 -3.14
C ARG A 33 -6.35 9.88 -1.81
N MET A 34 -5.03 10.04 -1.71
CA MET A 34 -4.26 9.91 -0.46
C MET A 34 -4.76 10.86 0.63
N LYS A 35 -4.98 12.15 0.32
CA LYS A 35 -5.55 13.12 1.26
C LYS A 35 -6.97 12.71 1.71
N ILE A 36 -7.82 12.21 0.81
CA ILE A 36 -9.15 11.70 1.16
C ILE A 36 -9.05 10.49 2.11
N MET A 37 -8.19 9.50 1.82
CA MET A 37 -7.97 8.32 2.66
C MET A 37 -7.48 8.71 4.06
N VAL A 38 -6.40 9.48 4.17
CA VAL A 38 -5.83 9.90 5.46
C VAL A 38 -6.80 10.80 6.23
N ASN A 39 -7.50 11.72 5.55
CA ASN A 39 -8.53 12.54 6.20
C ASN A 39 -9.70 11.70 6.73
N SER A 40 -10.11 10.64 6.02
CA SER A 40 -11.13 9.72 6.53
C SER A 40 -10.62 8.89 7.71
N MET A 41 -9.37 8.39 7.66
CA MET A 41 -8.74 7.65 8.75
C MET A 41 -8.64 8.49 10.03
N LEU A 42 -8.10 9.71 9.92
CA LEU A 42 -8.02 10.66 11.02
C LEU A 42 -9.41 11.11 11.50
N GLY A 43 -10.42 11.12 10.61
CA GLY A 43 -11.82 11.34 10.94
C GLY A 43 -12.41 10.23 11.80
N ASP A 44 -12.23 8.97 11.40
CA ASP A 44 -12.70 7.80 12.15
C ASP A 44 -12.02 7.72 13.53
N ILE A 45 -10.71 8.00 13.61
CA ILE A 45 -9.92 8.12 14.85
C ILE A 45 -10.45 9.20 15.81
N ILE A 46 -10.96 10.33 15.30
CA ILE A 46 -11.37 11.49 16.11
C ILE A 46 -12.86 11.46 16.48
N THR A 47 -13.69 10.83 15.64
CA THR A 47 -15.14 10.74 15.85
C THR A 47 -15.56 9.51 16.65
N THR A 48 -14.82 8.39 16.54
CA THR A 48 -15.13 7.14 17.28
C THR A 48 -14.55 7.20 18.70
N PRO A 49 -15.37 7.13 19.77
CA PRO A 49 -14.86 7.17 21.14
C PRO A 49 -14.16 5.86 21.54
N ILE A 50 -13.01 5.98 22.21
CA ILE A 50 -12.34 4.83 22.85
C ILE A 50 -12.59 4.76 24.36
N ASN A 51 -12.48 3.57 24.95
CA ASN A 51 -12.47 3.43 26.40
C ASN A 51 -11.06 3.62 26.97
N ASN A 52 -10.71 4.82 27.45
CA ASN A 52 -9.39 5.11 28.05
C ASN A 52 -8.96 4.18 29.22
N LYS A 53 -9.85 3.35 29.80
CA LYS A 53 -9.49 2.33 30.80
C LYS A 53 -8.92 1.04 30.18
N GLN A 54 -9.31 0.74 28.95
CA GLN A 54 -8.96 -0.48 28.22
C GLN A 54 -8.09 -0.21 27.00
N THR A 55 -8.15 0.99 26.43
CA THR A 55 -7.49 1.35 25.18
C THR A 55 -6.54 2.52 25.41
N ARG A 56 -5.32 2.42 24.88
CA ARG A 56 -4.46 3.58 24.60
C ARG A 56 -4.30 3.70 23.09
N MET A 57 -4.23 4.92 22.57
CA MET A 57 -4.14 5.16 21.13
C MET A 57 -3.06 6.20 20.82
N PHE A 58 -2.22 5.86 19.86
CA PHE A 58 -1.19 6.73 19.31
C PHE A 58 -1.32 6.80 17.79
N VAL A 59 -1.02 7.97 17.23
CA VAL A 59 -0.83 8.15 15.79
C VAL A 59 0.58 8.67 15.58
N ILE A 60 1.34 7.99 14.74
CA ILE A 60 2.72 8.32 14.39
C ILE A 60 2.66 8.68 12.91
N MET A 61 2.66 9.97 12.60
CA MET A 61 2.72 10.46 11.22
C MET A 61 4.19 10.71 10.90
N ASN A 62 4.81 9.81 10.15
CA ASN A 62 6.16 10.03 9.67
C ASN A 62 6.18 11.08 8.54
N ASN A 63 7.38 11.61 8.30
CA ASN A 63 7.78 12.25 7.06
C ASN A 63 7.28 13.69 6.83
N ILE A 64 7.34 14.52 7.87
CA ILE A 64 7.15 15.97 7.71
C ILE A 64 8.47 16.58 7.18
N LYS A 65 8.75 16.41 5.89
CA LYS A 65 9.95 16.95 5.23
C LYS A 65 9.84 18.47 5.04
N TYR A 66 10.82 19.23 5.54
CA TYR A 66 10.99 20.65 5.21
C TYR A 66 12.45 21.00 4.90
N THR A 67 12.68 22.25 4.54
CA THR A 67 14.00 22.80 4.17
C THR A 67 14.13 24.19 4.76
N LEU A 68 15.33 24.53 5.24
CA LEU A 68 15.69 25.81 5.83
C LEU A 68 17.04 26.23 5.24
N GLY A 69 17.02 27.18 4.30
CA GLY A 69 18.16 27.40 3.41
C GLY A 69 18.52 26.09 2.71
N ASN A 70 19.81 25.73 2.73
CA ASN A 70 20.32 24.52 2.08
C ASN A 70 20.19 23.23 2.92
N LYS A 71 19.67 23.30 4.15
CA LYS A 71 19.47 22.10 4.99
C LYS A 71 18.06 21.56 4.84
N ALA A 72 17.95 20.27 4.52
CA ALA A 72 16.70 19.52 4.63
C ALA A 72 16.55 18.96 6.06
N TYR A 73 15.30 18.84 6.51
CA TYR A 73 14.92 18.29 7.80
C TYR A 73 13.77 17.31 7.58
N ASN A 74 13.72 16.27 8.41
CA ASN A 74 12.65 15.30 8.43
C ASN A 74 12.23 15.07 9.88
N THR A 75 10.94 15.20 10.17
CA THR A 75 10.40 15.16 11.52
C THR A 75 9.19 14.22 11.56
N THR A 76 9.20 13.27 12.48
CA THR A 76 8.04 12.43 12.80
C THR A 76 7.15 13.14 13.82
N ALA A 77 5.84 13.22 13.54
CA ALA A 77 4.86 13.74 14.49
C ALA A 77 4.20 12.61 15.28
N PHE A 78 4.50 12.54 16.58
CA PHE A 78 3.98 11.56 17.52
C PHE A 78 2.80 12.14 18.31
N PHE A 79 1.59 11.65 18.05
CA PHE A 79 0.34 12.12 18.65
C PHE A 79 -0.18 11.12 19.70
N THR A 80 -0.50 11.62 20.88
CA THR A 80 -1.26 10.85 21.89
C THR A 80 -2.74 11.18 21.76
N ILE A 81 -3.57 10.17 21.54
CA ILE A 81 -5.03 10.30 21.42
C ILE A 81 -5.69 9.82 22.72
N GLU A 82 -6.73 10.52 23.17
CA GLU A 82 -7.57 10.10 24.30
C GLU A 82 -9.04 10.44 24.05
N ALA A 83 -9.95 9.69 24.66
CA ALA A 83 -11.39 10.00 24.63
C ALA A 83 -11.70 11.37 25.26
N LYS A 84 -12.66 12.09 24.67
CA LYS A 84 -13.17 13.36 25.24
C LYS A 84 -13.94 13.07 26.54
N LYS A 85 -13.91 14.02 27.49
CA LYS A 85 -14.64 13.94 28.78
C LYS A 85 -16.17 13.73 28.64
N ASN A 86 -16.76 14.06 27.50
CA ASN A 86 -18.19 13.89 27.20
C ASN A 86 -18.51 12.58 26.46
N GLY A 87 -17.53 11.70 26.19
CA GLY A 87 -17.73 10.45 25.45
C GLY A 87 -18.00 10.60 23.95
N LEU A 88 -18.05 11.82 23.40
CA LEU A 88 -18.38 12.06 21.99
C LEU A 88 -17.11 12.10 21.12
N GLY A 89 -16.48 10.94 20.95
CA GLY A 89 -15.24 10.75 20.20
C GLY A 89 -13.98 11.13 20.99
N ASN A 90 -12.87 11.30 20.27
CA ASN A 90 -11.52 11.48 20.84
C ASN A 90 -10.96 12.89 20.64
N ARG A 91 -9.79 13.17 21.22
CA ARG A 91 -9.02 14.39 21.04
C ARG A 91 -7.51 14.11 21.02
N ILE A 92 -6.77 14.96 20.32
CA ILE A 92 -5.30 15.01 20.40
C ILE A 92 -4.92 15.60 21.76
N LYS A 93 -4.46 14.74 22.67
CA LYS A 93 -3.98 15.07 24.03
C LYS A 93 -2.64 15.79 23.96
N ASN A 94 -1.67 15.16 23.28
CA ASN A 94 -0.34 15.70 23.04
C ASN A 94 0.05 15.49 21.57
N CYS A 95 0.98 16.32 21.11
CA CYS A 95 1.74 16.15 19.88
C CYS A 95 3.20 16.40 20.27
N GLU A 96 4.10 15.51 19.88
CA GLU A 96 5.53 15.63 20.03
C GLU A 96 6.13 15.57 18.62
N LEU A 97 7.19 16.35 18.41
CA LEU A 97 7.97 16.32 17.19
C LEU A 97 9.28 15.60 17.50
N VAL A 98 9.58 14.57 16.72
CA VAL A 98 10.81 13.79 16.83
C VAL A 98 11.56 14.02 15.54
N ASP A 99 12.69 14.72 15.60
CA ASP A 99 13.54 14.88 14.42
C ASP A 99 14.20 13.55 14.09
N ASN A 100 14.06 13.12 12.84
CA ASN A 100 14.74 11.93 12.33
C ASN A 100 16.20 12.33 12.09
N GLU A 101 17.15 11.69 12.78
CA GLU A 101 18.57 12.08 12.73
C GLU A 101 19.11 12.01 11.29
N ALA A 102 19.80 13.08 10.88
CA ALA A 102 20.60 13.09 9.65
C ALA A 102 21.91 12.31 9.87
N ASP A 103 22.51 11.78 8.80
CA ASP A 103 23.83 11.13 8.90
C ASP A 103 24.95 12.18 9.09
N GLU A 104 26.18 11.69 9.25
CA GLU A 104 27.39 12.51 9.35
C GLU A 104 27.61 13.43 8.14
N ASN A 105 26.97 13.15 7.00
CA ASN A 105 27.01 13.92 5.77
C ASN A 105 25.85 14.95 5.66
N GLY A 106 24.85 14.91 6.56
CA GLY A 106 23.66 15.74 6.52
C GLY A 106 22.53 15.22 5.60
N ASN A 107 22.61 13.97 5.13
CA ASN A 107 21.55 13.31 4.38
C ASN A 107 20.37 12.97 5.30
N LEU A 108 19.14 13.00 4.76
CA LEU A 108 17.95 12.49 5.45
C LEU A 108 17.93 10.96 5.39
N VAL A 109 18.58 10.34 6.39
CA VAL A 109 18.77 8.89 6.51
C VAL A 109 17.45 8.15 6.35
N LEU A 110 17.52 6.93 5.79
CA LEU A 110 16.51 5.89 5.94
C LEU A 110 16.02 5.88 7.40
N GLN A 111 14.71 5.91 7.66
CA GLN A 111 14.21 5.55 8.99
C GLN A 111 14.57 4.08 9.26
N LYS A 112 15.67 3.86 9.97
CA LYS A 112 16.15 2.50 10.26
C LYS A 112 15.22 1.80 11.24
N ALA A 113 15.28 0.47 11.26
CA ALA A 113 14.54 -0.36 12.21
C ALA A 113 14.72 0.11 13.67
N GLU A 114 15.94 0.51 14.04
CA GLU A 114 16.28 1.07 15.35
C GLU A 114 15.60 2.42 15.60
N GLN A 115 15.63 3.34 14.63
CA GLN A 115 15.07 4.69 14.78
C GLN A 115 13.54 4.65 14.92
N LEU A 116 12.86 3.83 14.11
CA LEU A 116 11.42 3.65 14.31
C LEU A 116 11.13 2.90 15.62
N ALA A 117 11.94 1.91 16.01
CA ALA A 117 11.77 1.24 17.30
C ALA A 117 11.90 2.23 18.48
N ASP A 118 12.80 3.21 18.42
CA ASP A 118 12.90 4.27 19.43
C ASP A 118 11.70 5.22 19.46
N ILE A 119 11.13 5.56 18.30
CA ILE A 119 9.86 6.31 18.24
C ILE A 119 8.71 5.47 18.81
N LEU A 120 8.64 4.18 18.49
CA LEU A 120 7.62 3.26 18.99
C LEU A 120 7.79 2.97 20.50
N ARG A 121 9.00 2.89 21.03
CA ARG A 121 9.30 2.73 22.47
C ARG A 121 8.68 3.85 23.31
N LYS A 122 8.48 5.07 22.76
CA LYS A 122 7.74 6.17 23.42
C LYS A 122 6.28 5.84 23.76
N THR A 123 5.69 4.82 23.12
CA THR A 123 4.37 4.30 23.52
C THR A 123 4.39 3.63 24.89
N ASN A 124 5.54 3.11 25.35
CA ASN A 124 5.74 2.37 26.60
C ASN A 124 4.70 1.24 26.78
N VAL A 125 4.88 0.13 26.05
CA VAL A 125 3.95 -1.02 26.03
C VAL A 125 3.91 -1.69 27.39
N LYS A 126 2.71 -1.88 27.96
CA LYS A 126 2.58 -2.56 29.26
C LYS A 126 2.51 -4.10 29.12
N PRO A 127 2.81 -4.86 30.19
CA PRO A 127 2.63 -6.32 30.19
C PRO A 127 1.19 -6.74 29.85
N ASP A 128 0.19 -6.00 30.36
CA ASP A 128 -1.25 -6.24 30.22
C ASP A 128 -1.89 -5.67 28.94
N GLU A 129 -1.09 -5.10 28.03
CA GLU A 129 -1.55 -4.53 26.76
C GLU A 129 -1.20 -5.42 25.56
N GLU A 130 -2.21 -5.95 24.86
CA GLU A 130 -2.03 -6.45 23.49
C GLU A 130 -1.86 -5.28 22.52
N VAL A 131 -1.07 -5.49 21.46
CA VAL A 131 -0.74 -4.43 20.50
C VAL A 131 -1.56 -4.60 19.22
N PHE A 132 -2.25 -3.54 18.81
CA PHE A 132 -2.90 -3.41 17.51
C PHE A 132 -2.14 -2.36 16.70
N LEU A 133 -1.26 -2.82 15.81
CA LEU A 133 -0.49 -1.95 14.92
C LEU A 133 -1.20 -1.84 13.57
N ILE A 134 -1.36 -0.62 13.06
CA ILE A 134 -2.04 -0.32 11.80
C ILE A 134 -1.07 0.47 10.94
N THR A 135 -0.70 -0.04 9.77
CA THR A 135 0.15 0.68 8.80
C THR A 135 -0.70 1.31 7.71
N TRP A 136 -0.31 2.50 7.26
CA TRP A 136 -0.88 3.12 6.07
C TRP A 136 0.21 3.80 5.23
N ASP A 137 0.29 3.37 3.97
CA ASP A 137 0.98 4.04 2.87
C ASP A 137 0.16 3.89 1.59
N HIS A 138 0.47 4.74 0.61
CA HIS A 138 0.18 4.51 -0.80
C HIS A 138 1.35 3.75 -1.47
N GLY A 139 1.75 2.62 -0.87
CA GLY A 139 2.94 1.85 -1.22
C GLY A 139 2.66 0.55 -1.98
N SER A 140 3.71 0.01 -2.64
CA SER A 140 3.64 -1.22 -3.44
C SER A 140 3.95 -2.50 -2.64
N ALA A 141 4.04 -3.66 -3.31
CA ALA A 141 3.78 -4.99 -2.74
C ALA A 141 4.77 -5.53 -1.68
N PHE A 142 5.83 -4.79 -1.36
CA PHE A 142 6.84 -5.22 -0.39
C PHE A 142 7.40 -4.05 0.42
N GLY A 143 7.46 -4.23 1.74
CA GLY A 143 7.88 -3.19 2.66
C GLY A 143 6.83 -2.10 2.86
N ILE A 144 7.22 -1.05 3.59
CA ILE A 144 6.28 -0.08 4.13
C ILE A 144 6.36 1.34 3.48
N PHE A 145 7.53 2.01 3.23
CA PHE A 145 7.59 3.41 2.65
C PHE A 145 8.77 4.00 1.74
N ARG A 146 9.96 3.46 1.33
CA ARG A 146 11.06 4.23 0.57
C ARG A 146 10.91 4.03 -0.94
N LYS A 147 11.42 5.01 -1.68
CA LYS A 147 12.19 4.90 -2.92
C LYS A 147 13.43 5.81 -2.78
N GLU A 148 14.58 5.49 -3.39
CA GLU A 148 15.83 6.28 -3.35
C GLU A 148 16.88 5.78 -4.37
N ILE A 149 17.92 6.51 -4.82
CA ILE A 149 18.19 7.97 -4.98
C ILE A 149 18.93 8.17 -6.33
N PRO A 150 19.04 9.41 -6.87
CA PRO A 150 20.36 10.08 -6.86
C PRO A 150 20.32 11.59 -6.50
N VAL A 151 21.49 12.24 -6.56
CA VAL A 151 21.87 13.52 -5.93
C VAL A 151 21.03 14.75 -6.35
N LEU A 152 20.91 15.70 -5.42
CA LEU A 152 20.24 17.00 -5.50
C LEU A 152 20.49 17.83 -6.77
N ASN A 153 19.40 18.41 -7.30
CA ASN A 153 19.37 19.79 -7.78
C ASN A 153 18.32 20.56 -6.95
N ASN A 154 18.65 21.74 -6.43
CA ASN A 154 17.94 22.38 -5.31
C ASN A 154 16.54 22.98 -5.63
N ASN A 155 16.00 22.79 -6.84
CA ASN A 155 14.93 23.63 -7.39
C ASN A 155 13.52 23.00 -7.41
N THR A 156 13.35 21.73 -7.03
CA THR A 156 12.01 21.10 -6.98
C THR A 156 11.16 21.65 -5.83
N VAL A 157 10.38 22.69 -6.14
CA VAL A 157 9.40 23.30 -5.23
C VAL A 157 8.28 22.29 -4.95
N ARG A 158 8.44 21.51 -3.89
CA ARG A 158 7.39 20.64 -3.33
C ARG A 158 6.10 21.43 -3.13
N THR A 159 5.00 20.83 -3.54
CA THR A 159 3.64 21.34 -3.34
C THR A 159 3.38 21.64 -1.87
N GLU A 160 2.85 22.83 -1.58
CA GLU A 160 2.51 23.22 -0.22
C GLU A 160 1.37 22.32 0.30
N ILE A 161 1.68 21.45 1.28
CA ILE A 161 0.68 20.59 1.94
C ILE A 161 -0.50 21.44 2.44
N ASP A 162 -0.24 22.67 2.90
CA ASP A 162 -1.26 23.64 3.35
C ASP A 162 -2.32 24.02 2.30
N ARG A 163 -1.98 23.92 1.01
CA ARG A 163 -2.90 24.27 -0.07
C ARG A 163 -4.08 23.28 -0.04
N ASP A 164 -5.29 23.84 0.01
CA ASP A 164 -6.54 23.10 0.05
C ASP A 164 -6.78 22.22 1.31
N LEU A 165 -5.98 22.33 2.38
CA LEU A 165 -6.28 21.64 3.66
C LEU A 165 -7.63 22.00 4.28
N PHE A 166 -8.25 23.11 3.89
CA PHE A 166 -9.62 23.41 4.35
C PHE A 166 -10.66 22.38 3.87
N GLN A 167 -10.37 21.68 2.76
CA GLN A 167 -11.16 20.55 2.26
C GLN A 167 -10.94 19.26 3.10
N TYR A 168 -9.82 19.19 3.84
CA TYR A 168 -9.38 18.04 4.63
C TYR A 168 -9.30 18.38 6.14
N PRO A 169 -10.44 18.58 6.81
CA PRO A 169 -10.50 19.15 8.16
C PRO A 169 -9.77 18.32 9.24
N PHE A 170 -9.66 17.00 9.09
CA PHE A 170 -8.94 16.15 10.04
C PHE A 170 -7.43 16.21 9.81
N ILE A 171 -6.95 16.15 8.56
CA ILE A 171 -5.53 16.41 8.24
C ILE A 171 -5.14 17.80 8.75
N LYS A 172 -5.95 18.83 8.44
CA LYS A 172 -5.74 20.21 8.91
C LYS A 172 -5.66 20.30 10.44
N MET A 173 -6.48 19.54 11.18
CA MET A 173 -6.43 19.53 12.64
C MET A 173 -5.13 18.92 13.17
N PHE A 174 -4.67 17.80 12.63
CA PHE A 174 -3.39 17.20 13.02
C PHE A 174 -2.21 18.12 12.65
N TRP A 175 -2.17 18.62 11.41
CA TRP A 175 -1.16 19.55 10.89
C TRP A 175 -1.08 20.86 11.71
N ASN A 176 -2.23 21.42 12.11
CA ASN A 176 -2.26 22.59 13.00
C ASN A 176 -1.64 22.31 14.38
N ARG A 177 -1.69 21.07 14.89
CA ARG A 177 -0.98 20.71 16.14
C ARG A 177 0.52 20.59 15.94
N VAL A 178 0.99 20.09 14.78
CA VAL A 178 2.41 20.13 14.40
C VAL A 178 2.91 21.58 14.38
N LYS A 179 2.21 22.48 13.68
CA LYS A 179 2.53 23.93 13.61
C LYS A 179 2.46 24.69 14.94
N GLN A 180 1.79 24.14 15.95
CA GLN A 180 1.77 24.64 17.32
C GLN A 180 2.91 24.09 18.19
N LYS A 181 3.51 22.96 17.81
CA LYS A 181 4.61 22.30 18.52
C LYS A 181 5.98 22.55 17.90
N ASP A 182 6.03 22.96 16.63
CA ASP A 182 7.21 23.54 16.00
C ASP A 182 7.61 24.85 16.71
N THR A 183 8.56 24.72 17.62
CA THR A 183 9.18 25.81 18.40
C THR A 183 10.13 26.67 17.58
N HIS A 184 10.60 26.18 16.43
CA HIS A 184 11.58 26.86 15.59
C HIS A 184 10.92 27.68 14.48
N GLY A 185 9.63 27.47 14.22
CA GLY A 185 8.85 28.17 13.21
C GLY A 185 9.17 27.73 11.77
N PHE A 186 9.82 26.59 11.59
CA PHE A 186 10.17 26.06 10.27
C PHE A 186 8.92 25.88 9.37
N LEU A 187 7.81 25.41 9.95
CA LEU A 187 6.53 25.22 9.28
C LEU A 187 5.69 26.51 9.17
N LYS A 188 6.19 27.63 9.69
CA LYS A 188 5.62 28.98 9.52
C LYS A 188 6.39 29.80 8.49
N ASN A 189 7.71 29.61 8.42
CA ASN A 189 8.61 30.38 7.56
C ASN A 189 8.67 29.87 6.11
N LYS A 190 8.13 28.69 5.81
CA LYS A 190 7.81 28.27 4.43
C LYS A 190 6.57 28.99 3.88
N GLN A 191 6.63 30.32 3.77
CA GLN A 191 5.71 31.04 2.91
C GLN A 191 6.17 30.89 1.45
N VAL A 192 5.35 30.20 0.65
CA VAL A 192 5.09 30.49 -0.77
C VAL A 192 6.33 30.91 -1.56
N ALA A 193 7.01 29.93 -2.15
CA ALA A 193 8.04 30.15 -3.17
C ALA A 193 7.41 30.75 -4.44
N THR A 194 7.07 32.03 -4.37
CA THR A 194 6.32 32.86 -5.33
C THR A 194 5.38 32.06 -6.24
N THR A 195 4.43 31.34 -5.67
CA THR A 195 3.41 30.65 -6.47
C THR A 195 2.57 31.72 -7.16
N HIS A 196 2.30 31.53 -8.45
CA HIS A 196 1.43 32.40 -9.23
C HIS A 196 0.23 31.58 -9.69
N THR A 197 -0.97 32.09 -9.47
CA THR A 197 -2.18 31.55 -10.11
C THR A 197 -2.33 32.24 -11.46
N THR A 198 -2.20 31.47 -12.54
CA THR A 198 -2.49 31.97 -13.88
C THR A 198 -4.00 31.93 -14.11
N ILE A 199 -4.63 33.10 -14.26
CA ILE A 199 -6.05 33.19 -14.65
C ILE A 199 -6.15 33.58 -16.12
N GLN A 200 -7.13 33.03 -16.83
CA GLN A 200 -7.42 33.44 -18.21
C GLN A 200 -8.50 34.52 -18.20
N VAL A 201 -8.17 35.72 -18.69
CA VAL A 201 -9.12 36.82 -18.88
C VAL A 201 -9.29 37.03 -20.38
N GLY A 202 -10.43 36.60 -20.91
CA GLY A 202 -10.69 36.54 -22.36
C GLY A 202 -9.71 35.60 -23.06
N HIS A 203 -8.79 36.15 -23.86
CA HIS A 203 -7.75 35.40 -24.58
C HIS A 203 -6.38 35.43 -23.89
N THR A 204 -6.24 36.17 -22.78
CA THR A 204 -4.95 36.45 -22.14
C THR A 204 -4.79 35.65 -20.86
N LEU A 205 -3.72 34.86 -20.76
CA LEU A 205 -3.30 34.22 -19.51
C LEU A 205 -2.48 35.21 -18.65
N ILE A 206 -3.04 35.62 -17.52
CA ILE A 206 -2.45 36.58 -16.59
C ILE A 206 -1.90 35.83 -15.37
N LYS A 207 -0.57 35.84 -15.20
CA LYS A 207 0.15 35.17 -14.12
C LYS A 207 0.14 36.03 -12.84
N ILE A 208 -0.87 35.85 -11.98
CA ILE A 208 -1.05 36.64 -10.76
C ILE A 208 -0.27 36.00 -9.60
N ARG A 209 0.63 36.74 -8.95
CA ARG A 209 1.33 36.31 -7.73
C ARG A 209 0.32 36.09 -6.60
N ASN A 210 0.37 34.92 -5.97
CA ASN A 210 -0.47 34.63 -4.81
C ASN A 210 -0.03 35.48 -3.61
N SER A 211 -0.97 36.28 -3.11
CA SER A 211 -0.86 37.10 -1.90
C SER A 211 -2.24 37.19 -1.25
N PRO A 212 -2.36 37.45 0.06
CA PRO A 212 -3.67 37.59 0.71
C PRO A 212 -4.54 38.69 0.08
N GLU A 213 -3.91 39.73 -0.44
CA GLU A 213 -4.55 40.86 -1.13
C GLU A 213 -5.13 40.43 -2.50
N ASN A 214 -4.40 39.60 -3.25
CA ASN A 214 -4.87 39.03 -4.52
C ASN A 214 -5.88 37.88 -4.29
N GLU A 215 -5.77 37.12 -3.20
CA GLU A 215 -6.75 36.12 -2.79
C GLU A 215 -8.10 36.77 -2.43
N GLN A 216 -8.08 37.86 -1.65
CA GLN A 216 -9.27 38.67 -1.39
C GLN A 216 -9.86 39.28 -2.66
N ARG A 217 -9.04 39.76 -3.60
CA ARG A 217 -9.53 40.22 -4.92
C ARG A 217 -10.15 39.10 -5.75
N LEU A 218 -9.50 37.93 -5.82
CA LEU A 218 -10.02 36.78 -6.57
C LEU A 218 -11.37 36.34 -6.01
N LYS A 219 -11.45 36.26 -4.67
CA LYS A 219 -12.68 35.97 -3.94
C LYS A 219 -13.76 37.02 -4.19
N TYR A 220 -13.43 38.31 -4.13
CA TYR A 220 -14.34 39.41 -4.45
C TYR A 220 -14.88 39.32 -5.88
N TYR A 221 -14.05 38.99 -6.88
CA TYR A 221 -14.51 38.78 -8.26
C TYR A 221 -15.48 37.59 -8.38
N LEU A 222 -15.11 36.43 -7.81
CA LEU A 222 -15.96 35.23 -7.82
C LEU A 222 -17.28 35.41 -7.06
N GLU A 223 -17.29 36.20 -5.98
CA GLU A 223 -18.50 36.51 -5.19
C GLU A 223 -19.34 37.64 -5.81
N SER A 224 -18.76 38.53 -6.64
CA SER A 224 -19.50 39.61 -7.30
C SER A 224 -20.06 39.22 -8.68
N GLU A 225 -19.46 38.25 -9.39
CA GLU A 225 -20.06 37.71 -10.63
C GLU A 225 -21.39 36.99 -10.37
N SER A 226 -21.66 36.50 -9.15
CA SER A 226 -22.97 35.91 -8.80
C SER A 226 -24.13 36.93 -8.75
N GLY A 227 -23.85 38.22 -8.89
CA GLY A 227 -24.84 39.30 -8.84
C GLY A 227 -25.48 39.69 -10.17
N PHE A 228 -25.00 39.19 -11.31
CA PHE A 228 -25.55 39.55 -12.62
C PHE A 228 -26.78 38.71 -12.98
N VAL A 229 -27.90 39.41 -13.21
CA VAL A 229 -29.12 38.81 -13.76
C VAL A 229 -28.84 38.29 -15.17
N TYR A 230 -29.18 37.02 -15.41
CA TYR A 230 -29.12 36.41 -16.74
C TYR A 230 -30.14 37.10 -17.67
N ASP A 231 -29.65 37.89 -18.62
CA ASP A 231 -30.38 38.26 -19.84
C ASP A 231 -29.78 37.47 -21.02
N ASP A 232 -30.64 36.99 -21.93
CA ASP A 232 -30.46 35.72 -22.65
C ASP A 232 -29.51 35.78 -23.88
N LYS A 233 -28.58 36.75 -23.91
CA LYS A 233 -27.73 37.04 -25.07
C LYS A 233 -26.33 37.55 -24.71
N VAL A 234 -25.35 36.64 -24.55
CA VAL A 234 -24.01 36.66 -25.21
C VAL A 234 -23.12 35.52 -24.68
N SER A 235 -22.24 35.03 -25.57
CA SER A 235 -21.24 33.95 -25.44
C SER A 235 -20.82 33.44 -24.05
N ARG A 236 -21.30 32.23 -23.74
CA ARG A 236 -20.78 31.20 -22.80
C ARG A 236 -19.28 31.32 -22.44
N ILE A 237 -18.96 31.25 -21.14
CA ILE A 237 -17.75 30.56 -20.67
C ILE A 237 -17.90 29.07 -21.06
N ARG A 238 -16.97 28.53 -21.86
CA ARG A 238 -16.88 27.10 -22.14
C ARG A 238 -15.70 26.49 -21.39
N PHE A 239 -15.97 25.59 -20.46
CA PHE A 239 -15.00 24.55 -20.11
C PHE A 239 -14.88 23.62 -21.32
N ILE A 240 -13.72 23.60 -21.98
CA ILE A 240 -13.47 22.72 -23.13
C ILE A 240 -12.92 21.39 -22.61
N GLY A 241 -13.81 20.43 -22.38
CA GLY A 241 -13.45 19.02 -22.51
C GLY A 241 -13.25 18.69 -24.00
N ALA A 242 -12.29 17.80 -24.30
CA ALA A 242 -12.05 17.37 -25.68
C ALA A 242 -13.07 16.29 -26.10
N GLY A 243 -13.64 16.43 -27.30
CA GLY A 243 -14.68 15.54 -27.84
C GLY A 243 -16.09 16.15 -27.74
N ALA A 244 -16.91 16.16 -28.79
CA ALA A 244 -16.71 15.68 -30.17
C ALA A 244 -17.31 16.68 -31.19
N ASN A 245 -16.87 16.60 -32.44
CA ASN A 245 -17.42 17.40 -33.54
C ASN A 245 -18.77 16.83 -34.01
N ALA A 246 -19.71 17.70 -34.32
CA ALA A 246 -20.81 17.43 -35.25
C ALA A 246 -20.44 17.95 -36.65
N ASP A 247 -21.03 17.38 -37.69
CA ASP A 247 -20.60 17.47 -39.09
C ASP A 247 -20.51 18.89 -39.68
N THR A 248 -19.56 19.08 -40.62
CA THR A 248 -19.91 19.36 -42.03
C THR A 248 -18.68 19.35 -42.97
N GLY A 249 -18.80 18.66 -44.11
CA GLY A 249 -18.32 19.16 -45.42
C GLY A 249 -16.84 19.02 -45.83
N HIS A 250 -16.58 18.03 -46.70
CA HIS A 250 -15.61 18.10 -47.82
C HIS A 250 -14.10 18.33 -47.58
N SER A 251 -13.42 17.21 -47.29
CA SER A 251 -12.33 16.62 -48.09
C SER A 251 -10.98 17.33 -48.33
N LEU A 252 -9.92 16.52 -48.16
CA LEU A 252 -8.61 16.61 -48.82
C LEU A 252 -7.75 17.86 -48.56
N PHE A 253 -6.75 17.73 -47.69
CA PHE A 253 -5.34 17.83 -48.12
C PHE A 253 -4.39 17.08 -47.15
N GLN A 254 -3.13 16.94 -47.57
CA GLN A 254 -2.14 16.00 -47.03
C GLN A 254 -1.68 16.31 -45.58
N GLN A 255 -1.56 15.29 -44.72
CA GLN A 255 -0.64 15.36 -43.58
C GLN A 255 0.80 15.12 -44.07
N GLN A 256 1.53 16.20 -44.32
CA GLN A 256 2.97 16.15 -44.61
C GLN A 256 3.77 16.49 -43.34
N LYS A 257 4.84 15.74 -43.06
CA LYS A 257 5.76 16.04 -41.95
C LYS A 257 6.61 17.28 -42.25
N THR A 258 6.39 18.37 -41.51
CA THR A 258 7.40 19.30 -40.92
C THR A 258 6.61 20.36 -40.13
N ALA A 259 6.68 20.52 -38.81
CA ALA A 259 7.82 20.72 -37.89
C ALA A 259 8.21 22.21 -37.72
N ILE A 260 8.66 22.55 -36.49
CA ILE A 260 9.19 23.85 -36.04
C ILE A 260 8.16 25.00 -35.93
N LEU A 261 7.59 25.14 -34.74
CA LEU A 261 7.70 26.41 -34.01
C LEU A 261 8.22 26.11 -32.60
N SER A 262 9.07 26.99 -32.09
CA SER A 262 9.97 26.75 -30.96
C SER A 262 9.30 26.90 -29.59
N ASP A 263 9.44 25.89 -28.73
CA ASP A 263 9.17 26.00 -27.28
C ASP A 263 10.36 25.49 -26.43
N GLY A 264 11.58 25.63 -26.98
CA GLY A 264 12.86 25.24 -26.39
C GLY A 264 13.32 26.09 -25.19
N LEU A 265 12.38 26.61 -24.41
CA LEU A 265 12.59 27.40 -23.19
C LEU A 265 11.78 26.90 -21.99
N LEU A 266 10.94 25.86 -22.15
CA LEU A 266 10.16 25.26 -21.04
C LEU A 266 10.39 23.75 -20.83
N GLN A 267 11.03 23.05 -21.78
CA GLN A 267 11.26 21.60 -21.67
C GLN A 267 12.55 21.18 -20.93
N ASN A 268 13.42 22.13 -20.54
CA ASN A 268 14.73 21.83 -19.94
C ASN A 268 14.79 22.03 -18.40
N GLU A 269 13.68 22.32 -17.71
CA GLU A 269 13.66 22.61 -16.26
C GLU A 269 12.74 21.71 -15.40
N MET A 270 12.06 20.70 -15.98
CA MET A 270 11.09 19.88 -15.23
C MET A 270 11.34 18.36 -15.19
N ASP A 271 12.33 17.83 -15.93
CA ASP A 271 12.74 16.41 -15.83
C ASP A 271 13.66 16.17 -14.62
N VAL A 272 13.21 16.59 -13.42
CA VAL A 272 13.89 16.35 -12.14
C VAL A 272 13.14 15.25 -11.40
N GLU A 273 13.61 14.01 -11.55
CA GLU A 273 13.08 12.86 -10.80
C GLU A 273 13.17 13.10 -9.27
N PRO A 274 12.09 12.82 -8.50
CA PRO A 274 12.01 13.19 -7.09
C PRO A 274 12.81 12.25 -6.18
N THR A 275 13.44 12.82 -5.15
CA THR A 275 14.28 12.08 -4.19
C THR A 275 13.56 11.73 -2.89
N ALA A 276 13.76 10.47 -2.49
CA ALA A 276 13.52 9.88 -1.17
C ALA A 276 12.06 9.73 -0.66
N ALA A 277 11.78 8.57 -0.05
CA ALA A 277 10.62 8.31 0.83
C ALA A 277 11.07 7.77 2.22
N GLU A 278 10.55 6.67 2.84
CA GLU A 278 10.90 6.21 4.25
C GLU A 278 10.78 4.68 4.63
N ILE A 279 11.25 3.71 3.84
CA ILE A 279 10.99 2.26 4.02
C ILE A 279 11.34 1.67 5.37
N LEU A 280 10.60 0.62 5.64
CA LEU A 280 11.13 -0.60 6.22
C LEU A 280 10.71 -1.73 5.27
N THR A 281 11.66 -2.50 4.74
CA THR A 281 11.37 -3.82 4.14
C THR A 281 10.62 -4.69 5.16
N ASN A 282 10.02 -5.81 4.75
CA ASN A 282 9.40 -6.72 5.70
C ASN A 282 10.38 -7.16 6.82
N SER A 283 11.66 -7.33 6.48
CA SER A 283 12.73 -7.71 7.42
C SER A 283 13.14 -6.58 8.36
N GLU A 284 13.14 -5.32 7.90
CA GLU A 284 13.37 -4.15 8.76
C GLU A 284 12.16 -3.85 9.66
N LEU A 285 10.93 -4.12 9.20
CA LEU A 285 9.75 -4.08 10.07
C LEU A 285 9.85 -5.14 11.16
N ASP A 286 10.14 -6.39 10.79
CA ASP A 286 10.33 -7.49 11.75
C ASP A 286 11.38 -7.12 12.80
N LYS A 287 12.51 -6.56 12.37
CA LYS A 287 13.56 -6.10 13.29
C LYS A 287 13.11 -4.93 14.16
N CYS A 288 12.34 -3.99 13.62
CA CYS A 288 11.77 -2.88 14.38
C CYS A 288 10.80 -3.38 15.47
N LEU A 289 9.96 -4.38 15.16
CA LEU A 289 9.03 -5.01 16.10
C LEU A 289 9.79 -5.79 17.20
N GLU A 290 10.80 -6.57 16.84
CA GLU A 290 11.69 -7.27 17.78
C GLU A 290 12.32 -6.27 18.77
N LEU A 291 12.89 -5.17 18.27
CA LEU A 291 13.53 -4.12 19.05
C LEU A 291 12.56 -3.31 19.91
N TRP A 292 11.32 -3.08 19.45
CA TRP A 292 10.31 -2.34 20.20
C TRP A 292 9.68 -3.18 21.32
N LEU A 293 9.34 -4.43 21.02
CA LEU A 293 8.50 -5.28 21.88
C LEU A 293 9.29 -6.27 22.74
N CYS A 294 10.61 -6.38 22.56
CA CYS A 294 11.54 -7.15 23.39
C CYS A 294 11.08 -8.61 23.60
N GLY A 295 10.67 -9.27 22.52
CA GLY A 295 10.19 -10.66 22.51
C GLY A 295 8.68 -10.85 22.72
N LYS A 296 7.91 -9.77 22.97
CA LYS A 296 6.44 -9.79 22.85
C LYS A 296 6.05 -9.64 21.37
N ARG A 297 4.99 -10.33 20.94
CA ARG A 297 4.45 -10.22 19.57
C ARG A 297 3.36 -9.15 19.48
N VAL A 298 3.28 -8.48 18.33
CA VAL A 298 2.10 -7.69 17.94
C VAL A 298 0.88 -8.61 17.97
N GLY A 299 -0.21 -8.18 18.59
CA GLY A 299 -1.46 -8.94 18.62
C GLY A 299 -2.08 -9.01 17.22
N VAL A 300 -2.40 -7.84 16.65
CA VAL A 300 -2.90 -7.71 15.28
C VAL A 300 -2.07 -6.66 14.54
N LEU A 301 -1.54 -7.02 13.37
CA LEU A 301 -0.99 -6.08 12.40
C LEU A 301 -1.98 -5.92 11.24
N LEU A 302 -2.50 -4.70 11.05
CA LEU A 302 -3.40 -4.34 9.96
C LEU A 302 -2.67 -3.50 8.92
N MET A 303 -2.37 -4.09 7.77
CA MET A 303 -1.66 -3.39 6.69
C MET A 303 -2.66 -2.82 5.69
N SER A 304 -2.67 -1.49 5.57
CA SER A 304 -3.45 -0.74 4.58
C SER A 304 -2.69 -0.49 3.28
N ASN A 305 -1.47 -1.03 3.18
CA ASN A 305 -0.63 -1.06 1.99
C ASN A 305 -1.16 -2.12 1.01
N CYS A 306 -1.04 -1.89 -0.30
CA CYS A 306 -1.45 -2.85 -1.32
C CYS A 306 -0.63 -4.15 -1.25
N TRP A 307 -1.24 -5.28 -1.64
CA TRP A 307 -0.57 -6.55 -1.94
C TRP A 307 0.19 -7.25 -0.78
N MET A 308 0.08 -6.77 0.45
CA MET A 308 0.86 -7.29 1.60
C MET A 308 0.43 -8.67 2.13
N MET A 309 -0.72 -9.22 1.71
CA MET A 309 -1.06 -10.63 2.01
C MET A 309 -0.36 -11.56 1.00
N ASN A 310 0.92 -11.77 1.27
CA ASN A 310 1.80 -12.65 0.51
C ASN A 310 2.70 -13.46 1.46
N LEU A 311 3.26 -14.57 0.96
CA LEU A 311 4.05 -15.53 1.75
C LEU A 311 5.33 -14.92 2.31
N HIS A 312 5.98 -14.00 1.59
CA HIS A 312 7.16 -13.26 2.06
C HIS A 312 6.85 -12.46 3.32
N THR A 313 5.76 -11.68 3.30
CA THR A 313 5.26 -10.90 4.45
C THR A 313 4.85 -11.82 5.61
N MET A 314 4.09 -12.88 5.34
CA MET A 314 3.66 -13.84 6.36
C MET A 314 4.83 -14.55 7.04
N TYR A 315 5.86 -14.96 6.29
CA TYR A 315 6.99 -15.73 6.79
C TYR A 315 8.03 -14.87 7.50
N THR A 316 8.29 -13.68 6.97
CA THR A 316 9.23 -12.73 7.59
C THR A 316 8.69 -12.19 8.92
N LEU A 317 7.36 -11.99 9.05
CA LEU A 317 6.73 -11.48 10.28
C LEU A 317 6.20 -12.58 11.23
N LYS A 318 6.40 -13.86 10.91
CA LYS A 318 5.83 -15.01 11.66
C LYS A 318 6.22 -15.06 13.13
N ASP A 319 7.35 -14.45 13.49
CA ASP A 319 7.92 -14.48 14.84
C ASP A 319 7.57 -13.21 15.64
N SER A 320 7.27 -12.08 14.98
CA SER A 320 6.93 -10.78 15.59
C SER A 320 5.43 -10.45 15.62
N VAL A 321 4.59 -11.08 14.80
CA VAL A 321 3.16 -10.77 14.66
C VAL A 321 2.32 -12.02 14.93
N LYS A 322 1.30 -11.97 15.80
CA LYS A 322 0.37 -13.10 16.02
C LYS A 322 -0.63 -13.21 14.87
N CYS A 323 -1.40 -12.16 14.61
CA CYS A 323 -2.38 -12.12 13.52
C CYS A 323 -2.04 -11.01 12.52
N LEU A 324 -1.98 -11.35 11.23
CA LEU A 324 -1.79 -10.40 10.13
C LEU A 324 -3.11 -10.21 9.38
N VAL A 325 -3.48 -8.96 9.11
CA VAL A 325 -4.62 -8.59 8.27
C VAL A 325 -4.13 -7.70 7.16
N ALA A 326 -4.30 -8.12 5.91
CA ALA A 326 -3.75 -7.43 4.74
C ALA A 326 -4.53 -7.77 3.46
N PRO A 327 -4.50 -6.91 2.43
CA PRO A 327 -5.02 -7.22 1.11
C PRO A 327 -4.08 -8.15 0.34
N GLN A 328 -4.61 -9.15 -0.35
CA GLN A 328 -3.84 -9.89 -1.36
C GLN A 328 -3.71 -9.05 -2.64
N GLY A 329 -4.75 -8.29 -2.99
CA GLY A 329 -4.76 -7.35 -4.12
C GLY A 329 -4.43 -5.92 -3.72
N SER A 330 -4.85 -4.97 -4.56
CA SER A 330 -4.87 -3.55 -4.20
C SER A 330 -5.90 -3.25 -3.10
N ILE A 331 -5.65 -2.19 -2.33
CA ILE A 331 -6.65 -1.54 -1.47
C ILE A 331 -6.53 -0.02 -1.65
N ASP A 332 -7.67 0.64 -1.79
CA ASP A 332 -7.81 2.09 -2.00
C ASP A 332 -9.07 2.54 -1.21
N LEU A 333 -9.62 3.72 -1.51
CA LEU A 333 -10.89 4.24 -0.98
C LEU A 333 -12.00 3.16 -1.00
N PRO A 334 -12.71 2.92 0.12
CA PRO A 334 -12.73 3.69 1.36
C PRO A 334 -11.70 3.27 2.42
N GLY A 335 -10.81 2.32 2.12
CA GLY A 335 -9.92 1.67 3.07
C GLY A 335 -10.66 0.82 4.12
N TYR A 336 -9.97 0.51 5.21
CA TYR A 336 -10.57 -0.21 6.35
C TYR A 336 -11.64 0.61 7.07
N ASN A 337 -12.63 -0.09 7.59
CA ASN A 337 -13.70 0.48 8.41
C ASN A 337 -13.25 0.65 9.86
N LEU A 338 -12.32 1.59 10.05
CA LEU A 338 -11.71 1.87 11.35
C LEU A 338 -12.72 2.32 12.40
N LYS A 339 -13.82 2.96 11.98
CA LYS A 339 -14.90 3.33 12.90
C LYS A 339 -15.51 2.11 13.59
N ASP A 340 -15.91 1.09 12.83
CA ASP A 340 -16.56 -0.09 13.43
C ASP A 340 -15.53 -0.96 14.18
N ILE A 341 -14.29 -1.07 13.69
CA ILE A 341 -13.18 -1.75 14.38
C ILE A 341 -12.87 -1.09 15.75
N LEU A 342 -12.77 0.24 15.81
CA LEU A 342 -12.52 0.98 17.05
C LEU A 342 -13.74 0.95 18.00
N THR A 343 -14.95 0.88 17.45
CA THR A 343 -16.18 0.69 18.23
C THR A 343 -16.17 -0.69 18.89
N GLU A 344 -15.82 -1.75 18.16
CA GLU A 344 -15.75 -3.12 18.67
C GLU A 344 -14.74 -3.24 19.82
N ILE A 345 -13.49 -2.78 19.64
CA ILE A 345 -12.46 -2.77 20.71
C ILE A 345 -12.96 -2.06 21.98
N SER A 346 -13.80 -1.03 21.81
CA SER A 346 -14.36 -0.24 22.92
C SER A 346 -15.61 -0.87 23.55
N ALA A 347 -16.29 -1.78 22.85
CA ALA A 347 -17.49 -2.48 23.30
C ALA A 347 -17.19 -3.68 24.21
N PHE A 348 -15.99 -4.24 24.15
CA PHE A 348 -15.53 -5.36 25.01
C PHE A 348 -15.27 -4.96 26.47
N ALA A 349 -16.22 -4.24 27.09
CA ALA A 349 -16.13 -3.65 28.43
C ALA A 349 -16.32 -4.67 29.59
N GLY A 350 -15.53 -5.76 29.56
CA GLY A 350 -15.52 -6.80 30.60
C GLY A 350 -14.97 -8.14 30.11
N ASN A 351 -15.06 -8.41 28.81
CA ASN A 351 -14.55 -9.63 28.19
C ASN A 351 -13.16 -9.39 27.58
N LYS A 352 -12.34 -10.45 27.50
CA LYS A 352 -11.06 -10.44 26.81
C LYS A 352 -11.31 -10.61 25.30
N LEU A 353 -11.09 -9.55 24.52
CA LEU A 353 -11.04 -9.63 23.06
C LEU A 353 -9.71 -10.27 22.64
N GLU A 354 -9.75 -11.42 21.97
CA GLU A 354 -8.54 -12.09 21.50
C GLU A 354 -8.06 -11.52 20.14
N PRO A 355 -6.74 -11.59 19.84
CA PRO A 355 -6.21 -11.08 18.58
C PRO A 355 -6.86 -11.68 17.32
N ALA A 356 -7.22 -12.97 17.34
CA ALA A 356 -7.88 -13.62 16.22
C ALA A 356 -9.33 -13.13 16.00
N GLU A 357 -10.01 -12.70 17.05
CA GLU A 357 -11.36 -12.11 16.98
C GLU A 357 -11.29 -10.70 16.41
N LEU A 358 -10.36 -9.87 16.91
CA LEU A 358 -10.11 -8.54 16.35
C LEU A 358 -9.69 -8.62 14.88
N ALA A 359 -8.81 -9.56 14.52
CA ALA A 359 -8.40 -9.78 13.15
C ALA A 359 -9.58 -10.18 12.23
N ARG A 360 -10.53 -10.99 12.72
CA ARG A 360 -11.79 -11.27 12.02
C ARG A 360 -12.61 -9.99 11.80
N THR A 361 -12.79 -9.18 12.84
CA THR A 361 -13.51 -7.89 12.75
C THR A 361 -12.89 -6.93 11.74
N CYS A 362 -11.56 -6.87 11.64
CA CYS A 362 -10.88 -6.05 10.63
C CYS A 362 -11.21 -6.45 9.18
N VAL A 363 -11.67 -7.67 8.94
CA VAL A 363 -12.08 -8.17 7.62
C VAL A 363 -13.59 -8.05 7.43
N THR A 364 -14.41 -8.56 8.36
CA THR A 364 -15.88 -8.57 8.23
C THR A 364 -16.49 -7.16 8.15
N THR A 365 -15.85 -6.16 8.77
CA THR A 365 -16.31 -4.77 8.70
C THR A 365 -16.16 -4.14 7.31
N LEU A 366 -15.34 -4.69 6.41
CA LEU A 366 -15.26 -4.26 4.99
C LEU A 366 -16.54 -4.62 4.21
N ASP A 367 -17.18 -5.73 4.55
CA ASP A 367 -18.34 -6.24 3.82
C ASP A 367 -19.69 -5.67 4.30
N ASN A 368 -19.68 -4.83 5.33
CA ASN A 368 -20.91 -4.28 5.89
C ASN A 368 -21.50 -3.11 5.06
N SER A 369 -22.72 -2.70 5.41
CA SER A 369 -23.44 -1.64 4.71
C SER A 369 -22.75 -0.28 4.80
N TYR A 370 -22.13 0.05 5.93
CA TYR A 370 -21.42 1.32 6.11
C TYR A 370 -20.22 1.41 5.17
N SER A 371 -19.39 0.37 5.08
CA SER A 371 -18.26 0.30 4.14
C SER A 371 -18.71 0.45 2.69
N LYS A 372 -19.80 -0.23 2.31
CA LYS A 372 -20.40 -0.11 0.96
C LYS A 372 -20.90 1.30 0.67
N SER A 373 -21.55 1.96 1.62
CA SER A 373 -21.93 3.38 1.48
C SER A 373 -20.72 4.32 1.47
N LYS A 374 -19.69 4.06 2.27
CA LYS A 374 -18.44 4.85 2.33
C LYS A 374 -17.67 4.75 1.00
N ALA A 375 -17.63 3.57 0.38
CA ALA A 375 -17.09 3.37 -0.96
C ALA A 375 -17.82 4.23 -2.00
N VAL A 376 -19.14 4.07 -2.12
CA VAL A 376 -19.99 4.85 -3.07
C VAL A 376 -19.94 6.36 -2.81
N MET A 377 -19.71 6.80 -1.56
CA MET A 377 -19.56 8.21 -1.23
C MET A 377 -18.22 8.80 -1.70
N LEU A 378 -17.14 8.03 -1.58
CA LEU A 378 -15.76 8.49 -1.85
C LEU A 378 -15.33 8.24 -3.30
N ASP A 379 -15.79 7.17 -3.94
CA ASP A 379 -15.69 6.97 -5.38
C ASP A 379 -17.07 6.63 -5.98
N ARG A 380 -17.72 7.66 -6.54
CA ARG A 380 -19.04 7.53 -7.21
C ARG A 380 -18.95 6.89 -8.59
N SER A 381 -17.76 6.89 -9.20
CA SER A 381 -17.47 6.28 -10.49
C SER A 381 -17.41 4.75 -10.37
N GLU A 382 -16.87 4.25 -9.25
CA GLU A 382 -16.60 2.83 -9.04
C GLU A 382 -17.33 2.25 -7.80
N PRO A 383 -18.67 2.19 -7.80
CA PRO A 383 -19.45 1.60 -6.69
C PRO A 383 -19.17 0.09 -6.48
N GLY A 384 -18.43 -0.54 -7.40
CA GLY A 384 -17.96 -1.92 -7.29
C GLY A 384 -16.59 -2.10 -6.63
N VAL A 385 -15.86 -1.03 -6.27
CA VAL A 385 -14.43 -1.08 -5.88
C VAL A 385 -14.13 -2.08 -4.76
N LEU A 386 -15.02 -2.25 -3.77
CA LEU A 386 -14.86 -3.24 -2.69
C LEU A 386 -14.79 -4.70 -3.18
N LYS A 387 -15.30 -5.02 -4.38
CA LYS A 387 -15.16 -6.36 -4.97
C LYS A 387 -13.72 -6.66 -5.42
N LEU A 388 -12.92 -5.63 -5.66
CA LEU A 388 -11.49 -5.74 -6.00
C LEU A 388 -10.66 -6.01 -4.74
N PHE A 389 -11.12 -5.54 -3.57
CA PHE A 389 -10.40 -5.64 -2.30
C PHE A 389 -10.57 -7.01 -1.65
N LYS A 390 -9.80 -8.00 -2.13
CA LYS A 390 -9.64 -9.26 -1.40
C LYS A 390 -8.67 -9.07 -0.23
N VAL A 391 -9.21 -9.10 0.99
CA VAL A 391 -8.48 -9.01 2.25
C VAL A 391 -8.60 -10.32 3.02
N PHE A 392 -7.53 -10.71 3.70
CA PHE A 392 -7.47 -11.87 4.58
C PHE A 392 -7.05 -11.44 5.99
N ALA A 393 -7.52 -12.20 6.97
CA ALA A 393 -6.90 -12.30 8.28
C ALA A 393 -6.25 -13.69 8.40
N VAL A 394 -4.98 -13.76 8.83
CA VAL A 394 -4.24 -15.01 9.07
C VAL A 394 -3.64 -15.01 10.47
N ASP A 395 -3.60 -16.19 11.09
CA ASP A 395 -3.01 -16.44 12.40
C ASP A 395 -1.64 -17.12 12.22
N LEU A 396 -0.59 -16.31 12.34
CA LEU A 396 0.81 -16.69 12.28
C LEU A 396 1.30 -17.30 13.61
N SER A 397 0.46 -17.38 14.64
CA SER A 397 0.78 -18.00 15.94
C SER A 397 0.35 -19.46 16.04
N LYS A 398 -0.51 -19.94 15.13
CA LYS A 398 -0.95 -21.35 15.09
C LYS A 398 0.22 -22.32 14.91
N THR A 399 0.24 -23.34 15.77
CA THR A 399 1.14 -24.50 15.69
C THR A 399 0.35 -25.80 15.49
N THR A 400 1.07 -26.87 15.13
CA THR A 400 0.57 -28.25 15.23
C THR A 400 1.70 -29.07 15.85
N GLY A 401 1.45 -29.58 17.06
CA GLY A 401 2.56 -29.99 17.94
C GLY A 401 3.50 -28.81 18.21
N ASN A 402 4.80 -29.07 18.15
CA ASN A 402 5.84 -28.08 18.47
C ASN A 402 6.24 -27.19 17.27
N LYS A 403 5.48 -27.18 16.17
CA LYS A 403 5.87 -26.56 14.90
C LYS A 403 4.82 -25.57 14.38
N SER A 404 5.25 -24.41 13.90
CA SER A 404 4.37 -23.45 13.21
C SER A 404 3.70 -24.11 12.00
N ILE A 405 2.42 -23.80 11.77
CA ILE A 405 1.67 -24.29 10.61
C ILE A 405 2.24 -23.70 9.31
N LEU A 406 2.61 -22.42 9.31
CA LEU A 406 3.18 -21.75 8.14
C LEU A 406 4.52 -22.37 7.72
N VAL A 407 5.34 -22.81 8.69
CA VAL A 407 6.61 -23.51 8.39
C VAL A 407 6.34 -24.89 7.77
N GLN A 408 5.31 -25.61 8.21
CA GLN A 408 4.89 -26.87 7.57
C GLN A 408 4.38 -26.64 6.13
N HIS A 409 3.69 -25.52 5.87
CA HIS A 409 3.29 -25.15 4.51
C HIS A 409 4.50 -24.80 3.62
N LYS A 410 5.51 -24.11 4.17
CA LYS A 410 6.79 -23.81 3.49
C LYS A 410 7.51 -25.10 3.09
N GLU A 411 7.65 -26.06 3.99
CA GLU A 411 8.35 -27.33 3.73
C GLU A 411 7.63 -28.22 2.69
N LEU A 412 6.29 -28.19 2.68
CA LEU A 412 5.50 -28.89 1.66
C LEU A 412 5.55 -28.22 0.28
N LEU A 413 5.80 -26.90 0.23
CA LEU A 413 6.08 -26.17 -1.00
C LEU A 413 7.51 -26.42 -1.50
N GLU A 414 8.48 -26.41 -0.59
CA GLU A 414 9.89 -26.73 -0.84
C GLU A 414 10.05 -28.13 -1.46
N GLY A 415 9.52 -29.17 -0.82
CA GLY A 415 9.55 -30.54 -1.36
C GLY A 415 8.76 -30.76 -2.66
N LEU A 416 7.96 -29.77 -3.10
CA LEU A 416 7.36 -29.75 -4.45
C LEU A 416 8.26 -29.01 -5.46
N ILE A 417 8.92 -27.91 -5.04
CA ILE A 417 9.91 -27.18 -5.84
C ILE A 417 11.10 -28.08 -6.16
N ASP A 418 11.62 -28.80 -5.17
CA ASP A 418 12.75 -29.74 -5.32
C ASP A 418 12.42 -30.83 -6.36
N LEU A 419 11.25 -31.46 -6.21
CA LEU A 419 10.79 -32.50 -7.13
C LEU A 419 10.54 -31.97 -8.56
N LEU A 420 10.12 -30.70 -8.71
CA LEU A 420 10.03 -30.05 -10.02
C LEU A 420 11.41 -29.83 -10.64
N ILE A 421 12.40 -29.41 -9.86
CA ILE A 421 13.78 -29.18 -10.30
C ILE A 421 14.45 -30.49 -10.71
N ASP A 422 14.29 -31.57 -9.96
CA ASP A 422 14.87 -32.86 -10.30
C ASP A 422 14.31 -33.38 -11.63
N GLN A 423 13.00 -33.25 -11.87
CA GLN A 423 12.40 -33.61 -13.16
C GLN A 423 12.83 -32.69 -14.32
N LEU A 424 13.19 -31.43 -14.05
CA LEU A 424 13.82 -30.52 -15.01
C LEU A 424 15.30 -30.85 -15.28
N LYS A 425 16.00 -31.49 -14.34
CA LYS A 425 17.39 -31.94 -14.48
C LYS A 425 17.51 -33.26 -15.24
N GLU A 426 16.62 -34.21 -15.00
CA GLU A 426 16.75 -35.58 -15.52
C GLU A 426 16.46 -35.75 -17.02
N ASN A 427 15.59 -34.92 -17.62
CA ASN A 427 15.01 -35.20 -18.94
C ASN A 427 15.28 -34.11 -20.00
N SER A 428 16.44 -34.13 -20.65
CA SER A 428 16.82 -33.17 -21.70
C SER A 428 15.92 -33.14 -22.94
N ALA A 429 15.13 -34.19 -23.20
CA ALA A 429 14.12 -34.23 -24.27
C ALA A 429 12.75 -33.70 -23.81
N VAL A 430 12.32 -34.07 -22.60
CA VAL A 430 11.07 -33.58 -21.98
C VAL A 430 11.21 -32.11 -21.59
N ASP A 431 12.42 -31.58 -21.41
CA ASP A 431 12.73 -30.18 -21.12
C ASP A 431 11.90 -29.18 -21.96
N THR A 432 11.66 -29.48 -23.24
CA THR A 432 10.78 -28.65 -24.09
C THR A 432 9.32 -28.71 -23.65
N GLU A 433 8.75 -29.90 -23.45
CA GLU A 433 7.35 -30.06 -23.02
C GLU A 433 7.13 -29.62 -21.57
N MET A 434 8.07 -29.87 -20.66
CA MET A 434 8.03 -29.37 -19.27
C MET A 434 8.16 -27.85 -19.23
N LYS A 435 8.99 -27.22 -20.08
CA LYS A 435 9.01 -25.77 -20.24
C LYS A 435 7.70 -25.25 -20.83
N TYR A 436 7.04 -25.95 -21.76
CA TYR A 436 5.70 -25.58 -22.22
C TYR A 436 4.63 -25.76 -21.13
N PHE A 437 4.71 -26.81 -20.32
CA PHE A 437 3.84 -27.05 -19.17
C PHE A 437 3.98 -25.93 -18.13
N LEU A 438 5.21 -25.61 -17.71
CA LEU A 438 5.47 -24.54 -16.73
C LEU A 438 5.16 -23.15 -17.30
N LYS A 439 5.35 -22.91 -18.60
CA LYS A 439 4.88 -21.68 -19.28
C LYS A 439 3.35 -21.61 -19.35
N TYR A 440 2.65 -22.69 -19.69
CA TYR A 440 1.19 -22.75 -19.66
C TYR A 440 0.66 -22.48 -18.26
N VAL A 441 1.23 -23.14 -17.25
CA VAL A 441 0.91 -22.95 -15.85
C VAL A 441 1.18 -21.49 -15.42
N ARG A 442 2.31 -20.87 -15.81
CA ARG A 442 2.58 -19.42 -15.62
C ARG A 442 1.53 -18.54 -16.32
N SER A 443 1.09 -18.89 -17.52
CA SER A 443 0.07 -18.13 -18.28
C SER A 443 -1.36 -18.27 -17.73
N VAL A 444 -1.65 -19.29 -16.90
CA VAL A 444 -2.92 -19.39 -16.15
C VAL A 444 -2.78 -18.96 -14.68
N CYS A 445 -1.65 -18.38 -14.30
CA CYS A 445 -1.50 -17.71 -13.01
C CYS A 445 -2.16 -16.33 -13.02
N PHE A 446 -2.67 -15.92 -11.87
CA PHE A 446 -3.31 -14.62 -11.71
C PHE A 446 -2.27 -13.57 -11.36
N ASP A 447 -1.70 -12.90 -12.35
CA ASP A 447 -1.03 -11.63 -12.09
C ASP A 447 -2.08 -10.54 -11.83
N PHE A 448 -2.46 -10.39 -10.57
CA PHE A 448 -3.37 -9.35 -10.08
C PHE A 448 -2.69 -7.98 -9.86
N THR A 449 -1.51 -7.78 -10.45
CA THR A 449 -0.86 -6.47 -10.58
C THR A 449 -0.93 -5.92 -12.00
N GLY A 450 -1.36 -6.71 -13.00
CA GLY A 450 -1.50 -6.26 -14.38
C GLY A 450 -0.17 -6.05 -15.11
N GLY A 451 0.86 -6.83 -14.79
CA GLY A 451 2.19 -6.77 -15.40
C GLY A 451 3.21 -5.91 -14.65
N PHE A 452 2.83 -5.24 -13.55
CA PHE A 452 3.75 -4.43 -12.76
C PHE A 452 4.70 -5.28 -11.88
N VAL A 453 4.19 -6.31 -11.20
CA VAL A 453 4.90 -7.18 -10.24
C VAL A 453 4.20 -8.54 -10.20
N MET A 454 4.59 -9.52 -11.04
CA MET A 454 3.86 -10.79 -11.14
C MET A 454 3.83 -11.54 -9.80
N MET A 455 2.69 -11.49 -9.11
CA MET A 455 2.46 -12.21 -7.85
C MET A 455 1.50 -13.37 -8.09
N ILE A 456 1.93 -14.59 -7.77
CA ILE A 456 1.21 -15.82 -8.10
C ILE A 456 0.54 -16.39 -6.84
N ASP A 457 -0.76 -16.68 -6.91
CA ASP A 457 -1.47 -17.44 -5.87
C ASP A 457 -1.03 -18.92 -5.92
N ILE A 458 -0.10 -19.30 -5.03
CA ILE A 458 0.60 -20.59 -5.05
C ILE A 458 -0.36 -21.78 -4.87
N VAL A 459 -1.41 -21.63 -4.06
CA VAL A 459 -2.41 -22.68 -3.86
C VAL A 459 -3.20 -22.92 -5.15
N ASN A 460 -3.49 -21.87 -5.92
CA ASN A 460 -4.16 -22.03 -7.21
C ASN A 460 -3.20 -22.44 -8.34
N TRP A 461 -1.95 -22.01 -8.32
CA TRP A 461 -0.87 -22.51 -9.18
C TRP A 461 -0.69 -24.03 -9.05
N ILE A 462 -0.62 -24.53 -7.82
CA ILE A 462 -0.53 -25.97 -7.50
C ILE A 462 -1.77 -26.75 -7.98
N LYS A 463 -2.97 -26.16 -7.90
CA LYS A 463 -4.18 -26.75 -8.50
C LYS A 463 -4.14 -26.73 -10.03
N ALA A 464 -3.57 -25.71 -10.65
CA ALA A 464 -3.42 -25.63 -12.10
C ALA A 464 -2.49 -26.73 -12.63
N ILE A 465 -1.37 -27.00 -11.96
CA ILE A 465 -0.47 -28.15 -12.24
C ILE A 465 -1.27 -29.47 -12.23
N ASN A 466 -2.11 -29.69 -11.21
CA ASN A 466 -2.91 -30.91 -11.07
C ASN A 466 -4.08 -31.02 -12.07
N SER A 467 -4.64 -29.88 -12.50
CA SER A 467 -5.67 -29.83 -13.55
C SER A 467 -5.06 -30.12 -14.92
N ALA A 468 -3.90 -29.51 -15.20
CA ALA A 468 -3.17 -29.64 -16.45
C ALA A 468 -2.73 -31.08 -16.73
N ASN A 469 -2.29 -31.84 -15.71
CA ASN A 469 -2.06 -33.29 -15.75
C ASN A 469 -3.12 -34.02 -16.58
N GLN A 470 -4.40 -33.79 -16.28
CA GLN A 470 -5.53 -34.51 -16.87
C GLN A 470 -5.79 -34.18 -18.35
N GLN A 471 -5.17 -33.12 -18.89
CA GLN A 471 -5.39 -32.62 -20.25
C GLN A 471 -4.23 -32.92 -21.21
N PHE A 472 -3.05 -33.28 -20.68
CA PHE A 472 -1.88 -33.60 -21.49
C PHE A 472 -1.78 -35.08 -21.86
N ASN A 473 -0.89 -35.39 -22.80
CA ASN A 473 -0.62 -36.74 -23.32
C ASN A 473 -0.24 -37.72 -22.19
N SER A 474 -0.46 -39.03 -22.40
CA SER A 474 -0.25 -40.09 -21.41
C SER A 474 1.19 -40.21 -20.89
N ASP A 475 2.18 -39.71 -21.61
CA ASP A 475 3.56 -39.59 -21.13
C ASP A 475 3.75 -38.41 -20.16
N LEU A 476 3.11 -37.26 -20.41
CA LEU A 476 3.10 -36.10 -19.50
C LEU A 476 2.27 -36.38 -18.23
N GLN A 477 1.28 -37.27 -18.30
CA GLN A 477 0.56 -37.80 -17.13
C GLN A 477 1.49 -38.56 -16.18
N LYS A 478 2.55 -39.23 -16.66
CA LYS A 478 3.52 -39.93 -15.79
C LYS A 478 4.32 -38.96 -14.94
N LEU A 479 4.86 -37.91 -15.57
CA LEU A 479 5.60 -36.83 -14.90
C LEU A 479 4.73 -36.14 -13.84
N THR A 480 3.45 -35.88 -14.16
CA THR A 480 2.54 -35.19 -13.25
C THR A 480 1.87 -36.09 -12.20
N GLN A 481 1.81 -37.41 -12.41
CA GLN A 481 1.50 -38.38 -11.35
C GLN A 481 2.52 -38.31 -10.20
N MET A 482 3.81 -38.10 -10.49
CA MET A 482 4.86 -38.02 -9.45
C MET A 482 4.65 -36.86 -8.46
N PHE A 483 4.12 -35.72 -8.91
CA PHE A 483 3.79 -34.59 -8.03
C PHE A 483 2.49 -34.80 -7.22
N THR A 484 1.65 -35.78 -7.58
CA THR A 484 0.26 -35.86 -7.09
C THR A 484 0.18 -36.00 -5.56
N SER A 485 1.08 -36.76 -4.95
CA SER A 485 1.17 -36.92 -3.48
C SER A 485 1.54 -35.62 -2.76
N GLN A 486 2.51 -34.87 -3.27
CA GLN A 486 3.02 -33.62 -2.73
C GLN A 486 1.96 -32.52 -2.87
N ILE A 487 1.34 -32.42 -4.04
CA ILE A 487 0.21 -31.53 -4.32
C ILE A 487 -0.98 -31.84 -3.38
N ALA A 488 -1.32 -33.10 -3.19
CA ALA A 488 -2.39 -33.50 -2.28
C ALA A 488 -2.05 -33.18 -0.81
N ALA A 489 -0.82 -33.43 -0.38
CA ALA A 489 -0.33 -33.10 0.96
C ALA A 489 -0.36 -31.58 1.22
N PHE A 490 0.13 -30.76 0.29
CA PHE A 490 0.09 -29.30 0.40
C PHE A 490 -1.35 -28.76 0.45
N ASN A 491 -2.22 -29.18 -0.49
CA ASN A 491 -3.63 -28.77 -0.48
C ASN A 491 -4.35 -29.24 0.80
N GLN A 492 -4.05 -30.44 1.30
CA GLN A 492 -4.59 -30.92 2.57
C GLN A 492 -4.09 -30.09 3.76
N ALA A 493 -2.81 -29.72 3.80
CA ALA A 493 -2.24 -28.93 4.88
C ALA A 493 -2.83 -27.52 4.90
N VAL A 494 -2.94 -26.85 3.75
CA VAL A 494 -3.53 -25.51 3.65
C VAL A 494 -5.03 -25.51 3.99
N SER A 495 -5.77 -26.56 3.66
CA SER A 495 -7.22 -26.63 3.91
C SER A 495 -7.60 -27.13 5.31
N LYS A 496 -6.97 -28.19 5.83
CA LYS A 496 -7.26 -28.73 7.18
C LYS A 496 -6.55 -27.96 8.28
N SER A 497 -5.33 -27.50 8.01
CA SER A 497 -4.49 -26.74 8.94
C SER A 497 -4.35 -25.31 8.41
N SER A 498 -5.48 -24.61 8.21
CA SER A 498 -5.44 -23.27 7.64
C SER A 498 -5.03 -22.23 8.68
N ILE A 499 -4.01 -21.41 8.35
CA ILE A 499 -3.72 -20.20 9.14
C ILE A 499 -4.80 -19.13 8.97
N VAL A 500 -5.55 -19.14 7.86
CA VAL A 500 -6.62 -18.17 7.57
C VAL A 500 -7.68 -18.20 8.68
N ILE A 501 -8.02 -17.00 9.15
CA ILE A 501 -9.06 -16.71 10.14
C ILE A 501 -10.35 -16.32 9.41
N GLU A 502 -10.25 -15.40 8.45
CA GLU A 502 -11.36 -14.74 7.76
C GLU A 502 -10.94 -14.19 6.39
N THR A 503 -11.88 -14.03 5.46
CA THR A 503 -11.62 -13.40 4.13
C THR A 503 -12.79 -12.51 3.69
N SER A 504 -12.53 -11.35 3.08
CA SER A 504 -13.59 -10.45 2.58
C SER A 504 -14.33 -11.03 1.37
N SER A 505 -15.51 -10.50 1.05
CA SER A 505 -16.30 -10.90 -0.14
C SER A 505 -15.69 -10.48 -1.49
N GLY A 506 -14.50 -9.84 -1.47
CA GLY A 506 -13.69 -9.53 -2.65
C GLY A 506 -13.53 -10.75 -3.55
N SER A 507 -13.77 -10.56 -4.84
CA SER A 507 -13.92 -11.63 -5.84
C SER A 507 -13.56 -11.21 -7.27
N ASP A 508 -13.57 -9.92 -7.57
CA ASP A 508 -13.19 -9.35 -8.87
C ASP A 508 -11.75 -8.77 -8.88
N ILE A 509 -10.93 -9.11 -7.87
CA ILE A 509 -9.47 -8.86 -7.87
C ILE A 509 -8.78 -9.36 -9.15
N TYR A 510 -9.24 -10.49 -9.69
CA TYR A 510 -8.76 -11.10 -10.95
C TYR A 510 -9.58 -10.64 -12.18
N SER A 511 -10.31 -9.53 -12.09
CA SER A 511 -11.03 -8.97 -13.24
C SER A 511 -10.05 -8.28 -14.20
N PRO A 512 -10.11 -8.55 -15.52
CA PRO A 512 -9.31 -7.81 -16.50
C PRO A 512 -9.72 -6.33 -16.60
N ASN A 513 -10.82 -5.92 -15.98
CA ASN A 513 -11.26 -4.53 -15.87
C ASN A 513 -10.76 -3.83 -14.57
N ASN A 514 -9.83 -4.43 -13.83
CA ASN A 514 -9.26 -3.83 -12.62
C ASN A 514 -8.40 -2.60 -12.99
N LEU A 515 -8.40 -1.56 -12.14
CA LEU A 515 -7.98 -0.17 -12.41
C LEU A 515 -6.71 0.06 -13.27
N PHE A 516 -5.74 -0.86 -13.19
CA PHE A 516 -4.41 -0.75 -13.78
C PHE A 516 -4.32 -1.19 -15.26
N THR A 517 -5.27 -1.97 -15.78
CA THR A 517 -5.21 -2.55 -17.14
C THR A 517 -5.70 -1.61 -18.25
N SER A 518 -6.32 -0.48 -17.91
CA SER A 518 -7.04 0.40 -18.86
C SER A 518 -6.23 0.96 -20.04
N ASN A 519 -4.89 0.85 -20.03
CA ASN A 519 -4.00 1.24 -21.13
C ASN A 519 -3.15 0.08 -21.69
N THR A 520 -3.20 -1.12 -21.11
CA THR A 520 -2.43 -2.28 -21.56
C THR A 520 -3.37 -3.30 -22.19
N LYS A 521 -3.14 -3.62 -23.48
CA LYS A 521 -3.87 -4.66 -24.22
C LYS A 521 -3.47 -6.06 -23.74
N ILE A 522 -3.89 -6.42 -22.53
CA ILE A 522 -3.75 -7.76 -21.97
C ILE A 522 -5.03 -8.57 -22.29
N ASP A 523 -5.55 -8.38 -23.52
CA ASP A 523 -6.80 -8.97 -24.02
C ASP A 523 -6.69 -10.50 -24.22
N ASP A 524 -5.46 -11.02 -24.40
CA ASP A 524 -5.19 -12.41 -24.78
C ASP A 524 -5.01 -13.39 -23.60
N PHE A 525 -5.00 -12.91 -22.34
CA PHE A 525 -4.84 -13.79 -21.17
C PHE A 525 -6.20 -14.26 -20.61
N VAL A 526 -6.44 -15.58 -20.72
CA VAL A 526 -7.67 -16.22 -20.22
C VAL A 526 -7.61 -16.35 -18.69
N THR A 527 -8.02 -15.30 -17.99
CA THR A 527 -8.05 -15.26 -16.52
C THR A 527 -9.12 -16.19 -15.95
N ILE A 528 -8.73 -17.41 -15.58
CA ILE A 528 -9.59 -18.39 -14.91
C ILE A 528 -10.04 -17.82 -13.56
N LYS A 529 -11.36 -17.61 -13.35
CA LYS A 529 -11.88 -17.06 -12.07
C LYS A 529 -11.84 -18.08 -10.92
N LEU A 530 -10.65 -18.39 -10.41
CA LEU A 530 -10.46 -19.10 -9.13
C LEU A 530 -10.55 -18.13 -7.94
N PRO A 531 -11.01 -18.58 -6.76
CA PRO A 531 -10.99 -17.74 -5.56
C PRO A 531 -9.55 -17.53 -5.06
N PRO A 532 -9.14 -16.29 -4.71
CA PRO A 532 -7.84 -16.04 -4.08
C PRO A 532 -7.75 -16.71 -2.70
N THR A 533 -6.53 -17.06 -2.28
CA THR A 533 -6.29 -17.90 -1.10
C THR A 533 -5.49 -17.23 0.02
N GLY A 534 -4.87 -16.08 -0.23
CA GLY A 534 -3.92 -15.40 0.68
C GLY A 534 -2.48 -15.87 0.54
N TYR A 535 -2.23 -17.00 -0.14
CA TYR A 535 -0.89 -17.56 -0.37
C TYR A 535 -0.31 -17.05 -1.69
N SER A 536 -0.17 -15.72 -1.83
CA SER A 536 0.53 -15.13 -2.98
C SER A 536 2.06 -15.13 -2.79
N PHE A 537 2.82 -15.23 -3.87
CA PHE A 537 4.29 -15.32 -3.86
C PHE A 537 4.85 -14.55 -5.07
N PHE A 538 6.00 -13.89 -4.90
CA PHE A 538 6.65 -13.13 -5.96
C PHE A 538 7.26 -14.02 -7.04
N PHE A 539 6.83 -13.82 -8.28
CA PHE A 539 7.47 -14.37 -9.46
C PHE A 539 8.14 -13.22 -10.23
N PRO A 540 9.47 -13.15 -10.28
CA PRO A 540 10.14 -12.09 -11.02
C PRO A 540 9.84 -12.19 -12.53
N ILE A 541 9.58 -11.07 -13.19
CA ILE A 541 9.51 -10.99 -14.66
C ILE A 541 10.39 -9.87 -15.18
N GLN A 542 11.12 -10.13 -16.28
CA GLN A 542 12.05 -9.18 -16.88
C GLN A 542 11.35 -7.88 -17.34
N ASN A 543 10.14 -8.00 -17.88
CA ASN A 543 9.32 -6.90 -18.35
C ASN A 543 8.94 -5.89 -17.25
N CYS A 544 9.03 -6.24 -15.96
CA CYS A 544 8.90 -5.25 -14.88
C CYS A 544 9.87 -4.07 -15.07
N LYS A 545 11.09 -4.30 -15.58
CA LYS A 545 12.08 -3.25 -15.83
C LYS A 545 11.69 -2.29 -16.96
N GLU A 546 10.79 -2.72 -17.86
CA GLU A 546 10.31 -1.94 -19.01
C GLU A 546 8.98 -1.23 -18.72
N ILE A 547 8.20 -1.75 -17.76
CA ILE A 547 6.85 -1.28 -17.41
C ILE A 547 6.86 -0.41 -16.13
N MET A 548 7.74 -0.70 -15.17
CA MET A 548 7.91 0.08 -13.93
C MET A 548 8.89 1.24 -14.12
N HIS A 549 8.77 2.26 -13.27
CA HIS A 549 9.85 3.23 -13.09
C HIS A 549 11.12 2.50 -12.59
N PRO A 550 12.34 2.85 -13.07
CA PRO A 550 13.56 2.11 -12.72
C PRO A 550 13.81 1.96 -11.21
N SER A 551 13.39 2.95 -10.43
CA SER A 551 13.51 2.98 -8.97
C SER A 551 12.39 2.25 -8.22
N ASP A 552 11.21 2.00 -8.82
CA ASP A 552 10.23 1.05 -8.26
C ASP A 552 10.67 -0.39 -8.50
N TYR A 553 11.23 -0.67 -9.68
CA TYR A 553 11.86 -1.94 -9.98
C TYR A 553 13.02 -2.25 -9.02
N ALA A 554 13.86 -1.24 -8.71
CA ALA A 554 14.92 -1.35 -7.72
C ALA A 554 14.36 -1.65 -6.31
N ASN A 555 13.28 -0.99 -5.89
CA ASN A 555 12.60 -1.26 -4.61
C ASN A 555 12.07 -2.69 -4.50
N VAL A 556 11.38 -3.19 -5.55
CA VAL A 556 10.85 -4.56 -5.58
C VAL A 556 12.00 -5.57 -5.52
N LYS A 557 13.05 -5.37 -6.32
CA LYS A 557 14.26 -6.20 -6.29
C LYS A 557 14.93 -6.20 -4.91
N ALA A 558 15.12 -5.04 -4.29
CA ALA A 558 15.76 -4.92 -2.97
C ALA A 558 14.96 -5.64 -1.89
N ASN A 559 13.64 -5.46 -1.86
CA ASN A 559 12.76 -6.17 -0.93
C ASN A 559 12.86 -7.69 -1.09
N VAL A 560 12.76 -8.18 -2.33
CA VAL A 560 12.81 -9.62 -2.67
C VAL A 560 14.17 -10.23 -2.32
N LEU A 561 15.26 -9.47 -2.45
CA LEU A 561 16.60 -9.90 -2.02
C LEU A 561 16.82 -9.83 -0.50
N SER A 562 15.97 -9.11 0.25
CA SER A 562 16.00 -9.00 1.72
C SER A 562 15.01 -9.92 2.44
N ASP A 563 14.32 -10.79 1.70
CA ASP A 563 13.24 -11.63 2.21
C ASP A 563 13.74 -12.96 2.78
N LYS A 564 13.43 -13.21 4.06
CA LYS A 564 13.83 -14.41 4.80
C LYS A 564 13.27 -15.71 4.20
N LEU A 565 12.13 -15.65 3.52
CA LEU A 565 11.55 -16.83 2.89
C LEU A 565 12.36 -17.31 1.67
N LEU A 566 13.04 -16.42 0.93
CA LEU A 566 13.96 -16.82 -0.13
C LEU A 566 15.32 -17.31 0.39
N GLU A 567 15.80 -16.81 1.52
CA GLU A 567 16.97 -17.38 2.21
C GLU A 567 16.72 -18.85 2.61
N GLU A 568 15.51 -19.14 3.09
CA GLU A 568 15.09 -20.49 3.47
C GLU A 568 14.51 -21.33 2.31
N LEU A 569 14.31 -20.78 1.10
CA LEU A 569 13.90 -21.52 -0.11
C LEU A 569 14.98 -21.41 -1.22
N PRO A 570 16.21 -21.92 -1.00
CA PRO A 570 17.34 -21.72 -1.93
C PRO A 570 17.04 -22.24 -3.34
N ASN A 571 16.31 -23.35 -3.42
CA ASN A 571 15.94 -24.02 -4.66
C ASN A 571 14.90 -23.23 -5.48
N TRP A 572 14.14 -22.30 -4.89
CA TRP A 572 13.22 -21.43 -5.65
C TRP A 572 13.96 -20.61 -6.71
N ARG A 573 15.16 -20.07 -6.38
CA ARG A 573 15.99 -19.36 -7.35
C ARG A 573 16.44 -20.28 -8.49
N GLU A 574 16.77 -21.54 -8.22
CA GLU A 574 17.12 -22.51 -9.28
C GLU A 574 15.91 -22.82 -10.17
N PHE A 575 14.76 -23.14 -9.58
CA PHE A 575 13.50 -23.38 -10.29
C PHE A 575 13.12 -22.24 -11.25
N LEU A 576 13.25 -20.99 -10.80
CA LEU A 576 12.99 -19.83 -11.64
C LEU A 576 13.90 -19.76 -12.87
N LYS A 577 15.18 -20.13 -12.76
CA LYS A 577 16.12 -20.14 -13.91
C LYS A 577 15.72 -21.15 -14.99
N TYR A 578 15.10 -22.27 -14.61
CA TYR A 578 14.61 -23.26 -15.58
C TYR A 578 13.41 -22.75 -16.39
N ILE A 579 12.52 -21.97 -15.77
CA ILE A 579 11.38 -21.34 -16.45
C ILE A 579 11.82 -20.14 -17.29
N ASP A 580 12.72 -19.31 -16.73
CA ASP A 580 13.16 -18.05 -17.31
C ASP A 580 14.67 -17.83 -17.05
N PRO A 581 15.57 -18.26 -17.95
CA PRO A 581 17.01 -18.15 -17.73
C PRO A 581 17.54 -16.72 -17.54
N GLN A 582 16.75 -15.69 -17.92
CA GLN A 582 17.12 -14.29 -17.75
C GLN A 582 16.86 -13.76 -16.33
N ILE A 583 16.17 -14.55 -15.48
CA ILE A 583 15.81 -14.20 -14.10
C ILE A 583 17.02 -13.94 -13.19
N ASP A 584 18.20 -14.49 -13.52
CA ASP A 584 19.42 -14.24 -12.74
C ASP A 584 19.82 -12.76 -12.77
N SER A 585 19.49 -12.01 -13.82
CA SER A 585 19.69 -10.54 -13.87
C SER A 585 18.87 -9.77 -12.82
N ILE A 586 17.85 -10.42 -12.25
CA ILE A 586 16.99 -9.89 -11.19
C ILE A 586 17.54 -10.27 -9.81
N PHE A 587 18.30 -11.36 -9.69
CA PHE A 587 18.90 -11.85 -8.44
C PHE A 587 20.44 -11.67 -8.32
N ILE A 588 21.05 -10.88 -9.21
CA ILE A 588 22.45 -10.40 -9.13
C ILE A 588 22.43 -8.91 -8.81
#